data_AF-A0A835WDT6-F1
#
_entry.id   AF-A0A835WDT6-F1
#
_cell.length_a   1.000
_cell.length_b   1.000
_cell.length_c   1.000
_cell.angle_alpha   90.00
_cell.angle_beta   90.00
_cell.angle_gamma   90.00
#
_symmetry.space_group_name_H-M   'P 1'
#
loop_
_entity.id
_entity.type
_entity.pdbx_description
1 polymer ?
#
loop_
_entity_poly.entity_id
_entity_poly.type
_entity_poly.pdbx_seq_one_letter_code
_entity_poly.pdbx_strand_id
1 'polypeptide(L)'
;MEQMWKAAGNDFTWLSGLEEGALTYVRSWAQGNIMLSVVVQVEEGRRADVLKAAKGWRQESGVVVAPYLSRQSMQLRKQRTEVFRGLYEAGANPKWVGCADICFTNGHGERVMHQF
;
A
#
# COMPACT_ATOMS: atom_id res chain seq x y z
N MET A 1 18.59 8.01 4.05
CA MET A 1 19.82 7.49 3.41
C MET A 1 20.24 6.16 4.04
N GLU A 2 20.51 6.09 5.35
CA GLU A 2 20.90 4.82 6.02
C GLU A 2 19.92 3.66 5.79
N GLN A 3 18.61 3.87 6.02
CA GLN A 3 17.57 2.86 5.81
C GLN A 3 17.51 2.35 4.36
N MET A 4 17.85 3.18 3.37
CA MET A 4 17.87 2.78 1.98
C MET A 4 19.03 1.83 1.70
N TRP A 5 20.21 2.08 2.31
CA TRP A 5 21.35 1.19 2.19
C TRP A 5 21.12 -0.14 2.90
N LYS A 6 20.48 -0.11 4.08
CA LYS A 6 20.01 -1.33 4.75
C LYS A 6 19.07 -2.13 3.85
N ALA A 7 18.02 -1.47 3.33
CA ALA A 7 17.09 -2.12 2.41
C ALA A 7 17.79 -2.69 1.17
N ALA A 8 18.72 -1.96 0.55
CA ALA A 8 19.50 -2.47 -0.60
C ALA A 8 20.34 -3.72 -0.26
N GLY A 9 20.72 -3.90 1.00
CA GLY A 9 21.34 -5.11 1.54
C GLY A 9 20.36 -6.18 2.04
N ASN A 10 19.05 -6.06 1.73
CA ASN A 10 17.96 -6.88 2.27
C ASN A 10 17.78 -6.79 3.80
N ASP A 11 18.30 -5.74 4.44
CA ASP A 11 18.09 -5.48 5.86
C ASP A 11 16.84 -4.61 6.08
N PHE A 12 15.80 -5.25 6.61
CA PHE A 12 14.54 -4.63 7.01
C PHE A 12 14.31 -4.71 8.52
N THR A 13 15.36 -4.93 9.33
CA THR A 13 15.26 -5.06 10.80
C THR A 13 14.74 -3.81 11.51
N TRP A 14 14.79 -2.67 10.83
CA TRP A 14 14.21 -1.40 11.28
C TRP A 14 12.68 -1.34 11.12
N LEU A 15 12.06 -2.36 10.51
CA LEU A 15 10.62 -2.56 10.47
C LEU A 15 10.23 -3.63 11.51
N SER A 16 9.43 -3.23 12.48
CA SER A 16 8.95 -4.10 13.55
C SER A 16 7.93 -5.14 13.04
N GLY A 17 7.83 -6.29 13.69
CA GLY A 17 6.74 -7.24 13.44
C GLY A 17 6.83 -8.03 12.14
N LEU A 18 8.02 -8.14 11.55
CA LEU A 18 8.32 -9.08 10.46
C LEU A 18 9.32 -10.13 10.91
N GLU A 19 9.14 -11.34 10.37
CA GLU A 19 10.20 -12.34 10.38
C GLU A 19 11.25 -12.02 9.32
N GLU A 20 12.48 -12.46 9.56
CA GLU A 20 13.56 -12.37 8.58
C GLU A 20 13.17 -13.08 7.28
N GLY A 21 13.49 -12.48 6.14
CA GLY A 21 13.13 -13.03 4.82
C GLY A 21 11.74 -12.65 4.30
N ALA A 22 10.87 -12.01 5.11
CA ALA A 22 9.53 -11.63 4.67
C ALA A 22 9.52 -10.62 3.50
N LEU A 23 10.58 -9.82 3.36
CA LEU A 23 10.77 -8.81 2.32
C LEU A 23 12.11 -9.02 1.62
N THR A 24 12.10 -8.91 0.29
CA THR A 24 13.30 -8.88 -0.55
C THR A 24 13.34 -7.59 -1.34
N TYR A 25 14.46 -6.88 -1.29
CA TYR A 25 14.66 -5.65 -2.05
C TYR A 25 14.66 -5.89 -3.55
N VAL A 26 13.99 -5.00 -4.29
CA VAL A 26 13.98 -5.01 -5.76
C VAL A 26 14.67 -3.77 -6.30
N ARG A 27 14.24 -2.59 -5.86
CA ARG A 27 14.81 -1.30 -6.29
C ARG A 27 14.38 -0.16 -5.38
N SER A 28 15.08 0.97 -5.46
CA SER A 28 14.65 2.23 -4.86
C SER A 28 14.71 3.38 -5.85
N TRP A 29 13.98 4.45 -5.56
CA TRP A 29 14.17 5.75 -6.19
C TRP A 29 13.86 6.87 -5.20
N ALA A 30 14.47 8.03 -5.43
CA ALA A 30 14.09 9.26 -4.76
C ALA A 30 13.03 10.00 -5.60
N GLN A 31 11.94 10.41 -4.97
CA GLN A 31 10.96 11.30 -5.56
C GLN A 31 11.21 12.71 -5.02
N GLY A 32 12.04 13.48 -5.75
CA GLY A 32 12.57 14.75 -5.27
C GLY A 32 13.57 14.58 -4.12
N ASN A 33 13.84 15.66 -3.38
CA ASN A 33 14.84 15.66 -2.30
C ASN A 33 14.33 15.13 -0.95
N ILE A 34 13.05 14.72 -0.84
CA ILE A 34 12.39 14.51 0.46
C ILE A 34 11.82 13.10 0.63
N MET A 35 11.35 12.45 -0.44
CA MET A 35 10.70 11.14 -0.35
C MET A 35 11.51 10.05 -1.02
N LEU A 36 11.80 8.98 -0.28
CA LEU A 36 12.45 7.78 -0.77
C LEU A 36 11.40 6.67 -0.90
N SER A 37 11.35 6.03 -2.05
CA SER A 37 10.51 4.87 -2.31
C SER A 37 11.37 3.63 -2.49
N VAL A 38 10.98 2.55 -1.83
CA VAL A 38 11.61 1.23 -1.99
C VAL A 38 10.54 0.26 -2.47
N VAL A 39 10.86 -0.49 -3.51
CA VAL A 39 10.05 -1.62 -3.97
C VAL A 39 10.67 -2.88 -3.44
N VAL A 40 9.82 -3.67 -2.81
CA VAL A 40 10.14 -4.96 -2.23
C VAL A 40 9.23 -6.01 -2.82
N GLN A 41 9.77 -7.21 -2.98
CA GLN A 41 8.99 -8.41 -3.14
C GLN A 41 8.63 -8.92 -1.74
N VAL A 42 7.35 -9.22 -1.53
CA VAL A 42 6.89 -9.88 -0.32
C VAL A 42 6.93 -11.39 -0.58
N GLU A 43 7.46 -12.15 0.37
CA GLU A 43 7.43 -13.60 0.31
C GLU A 43 5.98 -14.13 0.16
N GLU A 44 5.82 -15.22 -0.59
CA GLU A 44 4.52 -15.84 -0.79
C GLU A 44 3.88 -16.22 0.57
N GLY A 45 2.57 -16.00 0.71
CA GLY A 45 1.86 -16.22 1.97
C GLY A 45 2.03 -15.12 3.03
N ARG A 46 3.11 -14.32 3.00
CA ARG A 46 3.40 -13.29 4.02
C ARG A 46 2.72 -11.94 3.80
N ARG A 47 1.97 -11.78 2.70
CA ARG A 47 1.30 -10.51 2.36
C ARG A 47 0.41 -9.98 3.48
N ALA A 48 -0.35 -10.86 4.15
CA ALA A 48 -1.24 -10.46 5.23
C ALA A 48 -0.47 -9.92 6.44
N ASP A 49 0.64 -10.58 6.79
CA ASP A 49 1.51 -10.20 7.91
C ASP A 49 2.16 -8.84 7.66
N VAL A 50 2.70 -8.65 6.45
CA VAL A 50 3.26 -7.35 6.02
C VAL A 50 2.22 -6.24 6.11
N LEU A 51 1.00 -6.47 5.61
CA LEU A 51 -0.06 -5.45 5.68
C LEU A 51 -0.55 -5.20 7.12
N LYS A 52 -0.47 -6.19 8.00
CA LYS A 52 -0.79 -6.03 9.43
C LYS A 52 0.28 -5.18 10.12
N ALA A 53 1.56 -5.51 9.94
CA ALA A 53 2.69 -4.77 10.51
C ALA A 53 2.77 -3.32 9.97
N ALA A 54 2.50 -3.13 8.68
CA ALA A 54 2.50 -1.81 8.03
C ALA A 54 1.59 -0.76 8.70
N LYS A 55 0.53 -1.19 9.39
CA LYS A 55 -0.33 -0.27 10.15
C LYS A 55 0.42 0.38 11.31
N GLY A 56 1.32 -0.37 11.96
CA GLY A 56 2.18 0.12 13.04
C GLY A 56 3.31 0.99 12.51
N TRP A 57 3.97 0.60 11.41
CA TRP A 57 5.13 1.35 10.90
C TRP A 57 4.82 2.80 10.56
N ARG A 58 3.61 3.10 10.08
CA ARG A 58 3.21 4.48 9.81
C ARG A 58 3.24 5.35 11.07
N GLN A 59 2.87 4.79 12.21
CA GLN A 59 2.85 5.50 13.49
C GLN A 59 4.25 5.53 14.13
N GLU A 60 4.99 4.42 14.06
CA GLU A 60 6.29 4.26 14.72
C GLU A 60 7.44 4.97 13.99
N SER A 61 7.43 4.94 12.65
CA SER A 61 8.56 5.38 11.82
C SER A 61 8.15 6.21 10.60
N GLY A 62 6.86 6.51 10.44
CA GLY A 62 6.35 7.28 9.29
C GLY A 62 6.34 6.52 7.96
N VAL A 63 6.64 5.21 7.98
CA VAL A 63 6.71 4.39 6.76
C VAL A 63 5.30 4.07 6.25
N VAL A 64 5.09 4.25 4.95
CA VAL A 64 3.83 3.93 4.29
C VAL A 64 4.04 2.80 3.31
N VAL A 65 3.24 1.73 3.45
CA VAL A 65 3.22 0.61 2.51
C VAL A 65 2.02 0.77 1.58
N ALA A 66 2.27 0.64 0.28
CA ALA A 66 1.25 0.64 -0.74
C ALA A 66 1.48 -0.55 -1.71
N PRO A 67 0.42 -1.13 -2.27
CA PRO A 67 0.56 -2.12 -3.34
C PRO A 67 1.32 -1.55 -4.53
N TYR A 68 2.22 -2.34 -5.10
CA TYR A 68 2.86 -2.01 -6.37
C TYR A 68 1.87 -2.22 -7.52
N LEU A 69 1.56 -1.16 -8.26
CA LEU A 69 0.58 -1.19 -9.36
C LEU A 69 1.26 -0.97 -10.70
N SER A 70 0.76 -1.63 -11.74
CA SER A 70 1.14 -1.32 -13.12
C SER A 70 0.74 0.12 -13.49
N ARG A 71 1.37 0.68 -14.53
CA ARG A 71 1.02 2.03 -15.03
C ARG A 71 -0.45 2.16 -15.38
N GLN A 72 -1.01 1.12 -16.02
CA GLN A 72 -2.44 1.07 -16.37
C GLN A 72 -3.32 1.12 -15.11
N SER A 73 -3.00 0.30 -14.09
CA SER A 73 -3.76 0.30 -12.83
C SER A 73 -3.66 1.62 -12.08
N MET A 74 -2.49 2.28 -12.10
CA MET A 74 -2.33 3.62 -11.53
C MET A 74 -3.18 4.67 -12.25
N GLN A 75 -3.24 4.62 -13.58
CA GLN A 75 -4.08 5.52 -14.38
C GLN A 75 -5.58 5.29 -14.09
N LEU A 76 -6.01 4.03 -14.03
CA LEU A 76 -7.39 3.68 -13.67
C LEU A 76 -7.75 4.21 -12.28
N ARG A 77 -6.88 4.01 -11.28
CA ARG A 77 -7.13 4.58 -9.95
C ARG A 77 -7.22 6.09 -9.99
N LYS A 78 -6.34 6.78 -10.73
CA LYS A 78 -6.38 8.23 -10.89
C LYS A 78 -7.72 8.72 -11.46
N GLN A 79 -8.24 8.05 -12.50
CA GLN A 79 -9.54 8.35 -13.10
C GLN A 79 -10.70 8.12 -12.12
N ARG A 80 -10.57 7.10 -11.26
CA ARG A 80 -11.60 6.67 -10.31
C ARG A 80 -11.46 7.33 -8.92
N THR A 81 -10.45 8.15 -8.70
CA THR A 81 -10.17 8.79 -7.40
C THR A 81 -11.32 9.70 -6.96
N GLU A 82 -11.95 10.42 -7.89
CA GLU A 82 -13.06 11.31 -7.55
C GLU A 82 -14.28 10.53 -7.05
N VAL A 83 -14.59 9.40 -7.70
CA VAL A 83 -15.62 8.45 -7.24
C VAL A 83 -15.28 7.91 -5.85
N PHE A 84 -14.04 7.47 -5.64
CA PHE A 84 -13.57 6.98 -4.35
C PHE A 84 -13.75 8.04 -3.26
N ARG A 85 -13.35 9.29 -3.54
CA ARG A 85 -13.45 10.39 -2.60
C ARG A 85 -14.91 10.73 -2.28
N GLY A 86 -15.79 10.78 -3.28
CA GLY A 86 -17.22 11.05 -3.06
C GLY A 86 -17.88 10.01 -2.16
N LEU A 87 -17.57 8.72 -2.36
CA LEU A 87 -18.04 7.64 -1.48
C LEU A 87 -17.49 7.77 -0.05
N TYR A 88 -16.24 8.20 0.10
CA TYR A 88 -15.62 8.42 1.40
C TYR A 88 -16.30 9.57 2.15
N GLU A 89 -16.50 10.70 1.47
CA GLU A 89 -17.17 11.88 2.01
C GLU A 89 -18.64 11.58 2.38
N ALA A 90 -19.30 10.68 1.66
CA ALA A 90 -20.64 10.18 1.97
C ALA A 90 -20.67 9.15 3.13
N GLY A 91 -19.54 8.83 3.77
CA GLY A 91 -19.47 7.87 4.86
C GLY A 91 -19.56 6.39 4.44
N ALA A 92 -19.48 6.08 3.13
CA ALA A 92 -19.67 4.74 2.59
C ALA A 92 -18.43 3.82 2.74
N ASN A 93 -17.38 4.27 3.43
CA ASN A 93 -16.16 3.48 3.72
C ASN A 93 -15.56 2.75 2.50
N PRO A 94 -15.27 3.44 1.38
CA PRO A 94 -14.80 2.80 0.15
C PRO A 94 -13.43 2.15 0.34
N LYS A 95 -13.18 1.06 -0.40
CA LYS A 95 -11.90 0.35 -0.45
C LYS A 95 -11.57 -0.03 -1.89
N TRP A 96 -10.29 0.05 -2.23
CA TRP A 96 -9.79 -0.50 -3.50
C TRP A 96 -9.76 -2.02 -3.43
N VAL A 97 -10.28 -2.68 -4.46
CA VAL A 97 -10.25 -4.13 -4.64
C VAL A 97 -9.45 -4.46 -5.90
N GLY A 98 -8.59 -5.48 -5.79
CA GLY A 98 -7.68 -5.84 -6.87
C GLY A 98 -6.82 -4.66 -7.34
N CYS A 99 -6.81 -4.44 -8.64
CA CYS A 99 -5.98 -3.40 -9.25
C CYS A 99 -6.59 -2.00 -9.14
N ALA A 100 -7.88 -1.81 -9.46
CA ALA A 100 -8.49 -0.48 -9.52
C ALA A 100 -10.01 -0.46 -9.26
N ASP A 101 -10.62 -1.56 -8.83
CA ASP A 101 -12.06 -1.57 -8.56
C ASP A 101 -12.34 -1.00 -7.16
N ILE A 102 -13.58 -0.56 -6.92
CA ILE A 102 -13.99 0.04 -5.65
C ILE A 102 -15.12 -0.80 -5.08
N CYS A 103 -15.00 -1.21 -3.82
CA CYS A 103 -16.14 -1.67 -3.04
C CYS A 103 -16.45 -0.65 -1.95
N PHE A 104 -17.72 -0.53 -1.58
CA PHE A 104 -18.20 0.40 -0.56
C PHE A 104 -19.36 -0.21 0.23
N THR A 105 -19.73 0.43 1.33
CA THR A 105 -20.87 0.05 2.17
C THR A 105 -22.09 0.86 1.72
N ASN A 106 -23.13 0.19 1.23
CA ASN A 106 -24.34 0.86 0.77
C ASN A 106 -25.21 1.34 1.95
N GLY A 107 -26.34 2.01 1.66
CA GLY A 107 -27.28 2.48 2.68
C GLY A 107 -27.94 1.38 3.52
N HIS A 108 -27.79 0.11 3.13
CA HIS A 108 -28.28 -1.07 3.86
C HIS A 108 -27.18 -1.72 4.73
N GLY A 109 -25.97 -1.17 4.74
CA GLY A 109 -24.84 -1.73 5.50
C GLY A 109 -24.10 -2.86 4.78
N GLU A 110 -24.43 -3.15 3.52
CA GLU A 110 -23.85 -4.25 2.76
C GLU A 110 -22.61 -3.79 1.96
N ARG A 111 -21.62 -4.69 1.80
CA ARG A 111 -20.49 -4.43 0.89
C ARG A 111 -20.86 -4.77 -0.54
N VAL A 112 -20.84 -3.76 -1.40
CA VAL A 112 -21.13 -3.88 -2.83
C VAL A 112 -19.98 -3.34 -3.68
N MET A 113 -19.90 -3.81 -4.92
CA MET A 113 -18.95 -3.30 -5.92
C MET A 113 -19.52 -2.09 -6.64
N HIS A 114 -18.70 -1.05 -6.80
CA HIS A 114 -19.03 0.11 -7.62
C HIS A 114 -18.97 -0.26 -9.11
N GLN A 115 -19.99 0.12 -9.87
CA GLN A 115 -20.06 -0.07 -11.32
C GLN A 115 -19.52 1.20 -12.01
N PHE A 116 -18.60 1.06 -12.98
CA PHE A 116 -17.96 2.17 -13.69
C PHE A 116 -18.56 2.39 -15.08
#